data_AF-A0A2S4AJY2-F1
#
_entry.id   AF-A0A2S4AJY2-F1
#
_cell.length_a   1.000
_cell.length_b   1.000
_cell.length_c   1.000
_cell.angle_alpha   90.00
_cell.angle_beta   90.00
_cell.angle_gamma   90.00
#
_symmetry.space_group_name_H-M   'P 1'
#
loop_
_entity.id
_entity.type
_entity.pdbx_description
1 polymer ?
#
loop_
_entity_poly.entity_id
_entity_poly.type
_entity_poly.pdbx_seq_one_letter_code
_entity_poly.pdbx_strand_id
1 'polypeptide(L)'
;MPAPDFLASYCAIFNTVEGNTTLYAWPSEEKVLRWASQMPEAFRFCAKFPRDVSQADDLHAALGLAHAFQRLLAPLGQRVTPFWLQLPASVGPSRLGELAAFIDGFAAKLAIEVRHPAFFDKGDGERALNRLLRDRSIERICLDTRALFSCQSRDPALLHAQSKKPRLPVRPVAFSDSPQLRFVGHPQLEANDAFMTPWLDKVATWIEAGKAPHVYLHTPDNHRAPELAMRFHAQLSERLPGLPPLPSFQPAPQLSLLAD
;
A
#
# COMPACT_ATOMS: atom_id res chain seq x y z
N MET A 1 15.02 3.41 -20.02
CA MET A 1 15.27 1.97 -20.24
C MET A 1 14.02 1.33 -20.84
N PRO A 2 14.09 0.34 -21.73
CA PRO A 2 12.89 -0.33 -22.21
C PRO A 2 12.15 -1.00 -21.04
N ALA A 3 10.81 -1.09 -21.12
CA ALA A 3 9.94 -1.60 -20.06
C ALA A 3 10.33 -2.97 -19.44
N PRO A 4 10.93 -3.95 -20.17
CA PRO A 4 11.34 -5.24 -19.61
C PRO A 4 12.43 -5.15 -18.52
N ASP A 5 13.26 -4.10 -18.55
CA ASP A 5 14.41 -3.95 -17.63
C ASP A 5 14.03 -3.20 -16.34
N PHE A 6 12.87 -2.55 -16.32
CA PHE A 6 12.47 -1.69 -15.20
C PHE A 6 12.12 -2.49 -13.94
N LEU A 7 11.28 -3.53 -14.05
CA LEU A 7 10.88 -4.32 -12.88
C LEU A 7 12.07 -5.08 -12.29
N ALA A 8 12.95 -5.64 -13.13
CA ALA A 8 14.18 -6.28 -12.68
C ALA A 8 15.10 -5.28 -11.94
N SER A 9 15.29 -4.08 -12.49
CA SER A 9 16.05 -3.00 -11.86
C SER A 9 15.42 -2.52 -10.55
N TYR A 10 14.08 -2.44 -10.48
CA TYR A 10 13.36 -2.12 -9.26
C TYR A 10 13.57 -3.18 -8.17
N CYS A 11 13.44 -4.47 -8.53
CA CYS A 11 13.64 -5.60 -7.61
C CYS A 11 15.08 -5.71 -7.10
N ALA A 12 16.06 -5.15 -7.82
CA ALA A 12 17.44 -5.09 -7.37
C ALA A 12 17.67 -4.08 -6.24
N ILE A 13 16.74 -3.14 -6.03
CA ILE A 13 16.87 -2.08 -5.01
C ILE A 13 15.83 -2.28 -3.90
N PHE A 14 14.58 -2.51 -4.27
CA PHE A 14 13.46 -2.62 -3.33
C PHE A 14 12.94 -4.06 -3.26
N ASN A 15 12.41 -4.42 -2.09
CA ASN A 15 11.92 -5.77 -1.80
C ASN A 15 10.39 -5.89 -1.86
N THR A 16 9.65 -4.79 -2.03
CA THR A 16 8.19 -4.80 -2.15
C THR A 16 7.69 -3.71 -3.08
N VAL A 17 6.52 -3.91 -3.69
CA VAL A 17 5.83 -2.89 -4.48
C VAL A 17 4.32 -2.93 -4.25
N GLU A 18 3.70 -1.75 -4.24
CA GLU A 18 2.25 -1.57 -4.31
C GLU A 18 1.77 -1.77 -5.76
N GLY A 19 1.02 -2.83 -6.03
CA GLY A 19 0.44 -3.13 -7.33
C GLY A 19 -0.74 -2.20 -7.67
N ASN A 20 -0.48 -0.93 -8.00
CA ASN A 20 -1.55 0.01 -8.32
C ASN A 20 -2.25 -0.27 -9.65
N THR A 21 -1.54 -0.82 -10.64
CA THR A 21 -2.10 -1.11 -11.97
C THR A 21 -3.28 -2.05 -11.89
N THR A 22 -3.22 -3.03 -10.98
CA THR A 22 -4.28 -4.02 -10.82
C THR A 22 -5.58 -3.44 -10.29
N LEU A 23 -5.54 -2.26 -9.65
CA LEU A 23 -6.74 -1.52 -9.28
C LEU A 23 -7.55 -1.09 -10.52
N TYR A 24 -6.87 -0.70 -11.60
CA TYR A 24 -7.49 -0.10 -12.78
C TYR A 24 -7.75 -1.11 -13.89
N ALA A 25 -6.94 -2.16 -13.98
CA ALA A 25 -7.06 -3.18 -15.01
C ALA A 25 -6.62 -4.55 -14.49
N TRP A 26 -7.33 -5.59 -14.95
CA TRP A 26 -6.87 -6.96 -14.78
C TRP A 26 -5.59 -7.16 -15.62
N PRO A 27 -4.49 -7.67 -15.03
CA PRO A 27 -3.31 -8.00 -15.84
C PRO A 27 -3.61 -9.21 -16.74
N SER A 28 -2.98 -9.28 -17.90
CA SER A 28 -3.04 -10.51 -18.72
C SER A 28 -2.22 -11.62 -18.06
N GLU A 29 -2.57 -12.88 -18.34
CA GLU A 29 -1.80 -14.04 -17.88
C GLU A 29 -0.32 -13.95 -18.29
N GLU A 30 -0.05 -13.51 -19.53
CA GLU A 30 1.30 -13.29 -20.03
C GLU A 30 2.07 -12.25 -19.18
N LYS A 31 1.40 -11.15 -18.79
CA LYS A 31 1.99 -10.12 -17.94
C LYS A 31 2.31 -10.68 -16.54
N VAL A 32 1.42 -11.51 -15.98
CA VAL A 32 1.65 -12.18 -14.69
C VAL A 32 2.83 -13.15 -14.77
N LEU A 33 2.91 -13.97 -15.82
CA LEU A 33 4.03 -14.88 -16.04
C LEU A 33 5.36 -14.13 -16.20
N ARG A 34 5.35 -12.98 -16.89
CA ARG A 34 6.52 -12.11 -17.02
C ARG A 34 6.94 -11.50 -15.69
N TRP A 35 5.99 -11.08 -14.85
CA TRP A 35 6.32 -10.63 -13.50
C TRP A 35 6.92 -11.76 -12.66
N ALA A 36 6.35 -12.97 -12.75
CA ALA A 36 6.85 -14.14 -12.03
C ALA A 36 8.30 -14.50 -12.39
N SER A 37 8.69 -14.33 -13.66
CA SER A 37 10.06 -14.61 -14.11
C SER A 37 11.09 -13.55 -13.71
N GLN A 38 10.65 -12.33 -13.39
CA GLN A 38 11.53 -11.21 -13.04
C GLN A 38 11.62 -10.95 -11.53
N MET A 39 10.56 -11.24 -10.77
CA MET A 39 10.53 -10.97 -9.33
C MET A 39 11.32 -12.06 -8.57
N PRO A 40 12.29 -11.70 -7.72
CA PRO A 40 12.93 -12.64 -6.79
C PRO A 40 11.90 -13.31 -5.86
N GLU A 41 12.19 -14.50 -5.34
CA GLU A 41 11.27 -15.24 -4.44
C GLU A 41 10.93 -14.45 -3.16
N ALA A 42 11.92 -13.72 -2.62
CA ALA A 42 11.74 -12.88 -1.44
C ALA A 42 10.97 -11.57 -1.72
N PHE A 43 10.72 -11.23 -2.99
CA PHE A 43 10.00 -10.01 -3.34
C PHE A 43 8.52 -10.09 -2.93
N ARG A 44 7.93 -8.96 -2.56
CA ARG A 44 6.56 -8.87 -2.05
C ARG A 44 5.72 -7.93 -2.91
N PHE A 45 4.80 -8.51 -3.67
CA PHE A 45 3.82 -7.80 -4.47
C PHE A 45 2.52 -7.64 -3.69
N CYS A 46 2.20 -6.42 -3.26
CA CYS A 46 0.93 -6.12 -2.59
C CYS A 46 -0.14 -5.81 -3.64
N ALA A 47 -0.92 -6.82 -4.01
CA ALA A 47 -1.84 -6.77 -5.14
C ALA A 47 -3.13 -6.06 -4.76
N LYS A 48 -3.39 -4.89 -5.33
CA LYS A 48 -4.71 -4.24 -5.15
C LYS A 48 -5.76 -4.99 -5.93
N PHE A 49 -6.89 -5.25 -5.28
CA PHE A 49 -8.06 -5.72 -5.99
C PHE A 49 -8.49 -4.70 -7.05
N PRO A 50 -8.92 -5.15 -8.24
CA PRO A 50 -9.52 -4.27 -9.23
C PRO A 50 -10.79 -3.60 -8.71
N ARG A 51 -11.25 -2.54 -9.39
CA ARG A 51 -12.42 -1.75 -8.96
C ARG A 51 -13.72 -2.56 -8.90
N ASP A 52 -13.90 -3.51 -9.81
CA ASP A 52 -15.07 -4.40 -9.82
C ASP A 52 -15.18 -5.27 -8.55
N VAL A 53 -14.07 -5.47 -7.84
CA VAL A 53 -14.05 -6.09 -6.50
C VAL A 53 -14.09 -5.01 -5.40
N SER A 54 -13.13 -4.08 -5.43
CA SER A 54 -12.89 -3.14 -4.32
C SER A 54 -13.94 -2.03 -4.17
N GLN A 55 -14.70 -1.76 -5.23
CA GLN A 55 -15.75 -0.75 -5.28
C GLN A 55 -17.11 -1.37 -5.63
N ALA A 56 -17.27 -2.68 -5.42
CA ALA A 56 -18.53 -3.37 -5.66
C ALA A 56 -19.66 -2.81 -4.77
N ASP A 57 -20.86 -2.74 -5.33
CA ASP A 57 -22.08 -2.36 -4.60
C ASP A 57 -22.37 -3.32 -3.44
N ASP A 58 -21.98 -4.59 -3.59
CA ASP A 58 -22.00 -5.63 -2.56
C ASP A 58 -20.66 -6.38 -2.54
N LEU A 59 -19.92 -6.28 -1.42
CA LEU A 59 -18.63 -6.98 -1.29
C LEU A 59 -18.78 -8.49 -1.22
N HIS A 60 -19.88 -9.00 -0.65
CA HIS A 60 -20.14 -10.43 -0.59
C HIS A 60 -20.28 -11.02 -2.00
N ALA A 61 -21.04 -10.35 -2.87
CA ALA A 61 -21.20 -10.75 -4.27
C ALA A 61 -19.87 -10.69 -5.06
N ALA A 62 -18.94 -9.82 -4.66
CA ALA A 62 -17.63 -9.66 -5.30
C ALA A 62 -16.62 -10.78 -4.98
N LEU A 63 -16.93 -11.70 -4.05
CA LEU A 63 -16.03 -12.81 -3.68
C LEU A 63 -15.62 -13.68 -4.88
N GLY A 64 -16.54 -13.95 -5.80
CA GLY A 64 -16.24 -14.75 -6.99
C GLY A 64 -15.18 -14.09 -7.89
N LEU A 65 -15.26 -12.77 -8.06
CA LEU A 65 -14.25 -11.98 -8.78
C LEU A 65 -12.93 -11.92 -8.00
N ALA A 66 -12.97 -11.78 -6.68
CA ALA A 66 -11.77 -11.82 -5.84
C ALA A 66 -11.03 -13.15 -5.98
N HIS A 67 -11.72 -14.29 -5.98
CA HIS A 67 -11.12 -15.61 -6.21
C HIS A 67 -10.58 -15.75 -7.64
N ALA A 68 -11.27 -15.21 -8.64
CA ALA A 68 -10.77 -15.19 -10.02
C ALA A 68 -9.46 -14.38 -10.13
N PHE A 69 -9.38 -13.24 -9.46
CA PHE A 69 -8.17 -12.43 -9.39
C PHE A 69 -7.04 -13.15 -8.65
N GLN A 70 -7.34 -13.85 -7.55
CA GLN A 70 -6.38 -14.69 -6.84
C GLN A 70 -5.82 -15.79 -7.75
N ARG A 71 -6.67 -16.48 -8.52
CA ARG A 71 -6.25 -17.52 -9.46
C ARG A 71 -5.36 -16.96 -10.57
N LEU A 72 -5.72 -15.80 -11.12
CA LEU A 72 -4.91 -15.12 -12.14
C LEU A 72 -3.49 -14.82 -11.64
N LEU A 73 -3.35 -14.40 -10.38
CA LEU A 73 -2.04 -14.11 -9.77
C LEU A 73 -1.31 -15.32 -9.20
N ALA A 74 -1.89 -16.52 -9.26
CA ALA A 74 -1.28 -17.74 -8.72
C ALA A 74 0.16 -18.00 -9.20
N PRO A 75 0.57 -17.70 -10.46
CA PRO A 75 1.96 -17.88 -10.89
C PRO A 75 3.00 -17.08 -10.09
N LEU A 76 2.60 -15.99 -9.44
CA LEU A 76 3.50 -15.20 -8.58
C LEU A 76 3.80 -15.90 -7.24
N GLY A 77 2.96 -16.86 -6.84
CA GLY A 77 3.12 -17.67 -5.63
C GLY A 77 3.14 -16.83 -4.35
N GLN A 78 4.08 -17.13 -3.45
CA GLN A 78 4.21 -16.45 -2.15
C GLN A 78 4.59 -14.98 -2.24
N ARG A 79 4.97 -14.48 -3.42
CA ARG A 79 5.26 -13.07 -3.63
C ARG A 79 4.01 -12.22 -3.46
N VAL A 80 2.82 -12.74 -3.75
CA VAL A 80 1.57 -11.99 -3.56
C VAL A 80 1.23 -11.99 -2.08
N THR A 81 1.62 -10.92 -1.39
CA THR A 81 1.20 -10.77 -0.01
C THR A 81 1.27 -9.32 0.47
N PRO A 82 0.19 -8.85 1.12
CA PRO A 82 -1.19 -9.37 1.05
C PRO A 82 -1.89 -8.95 -0.25
N PHE A 83 -3.10 -9.46 -0.44
CA PHE A 83 -4.09 -8.81 -1.29
C PHE A 83 -4.62 -7.55 -0.58
N TRP A 84 -4.74 -6.46 -1.32
CA TRP A 84 -5.12 -5.16 -0.79
C TRP A 84 -6.54 -4.80 -1.24
N LEU A 85 -7.47 -4.77 -0.28
CA LEU A 85 -8.82 -4.27 -0.48
C LEU A 85 -8.92 -2.80 -0.07
N GLN A 86 -8.93 -1.92 -1.06
CA GLN A 86 -9.02 -0.48 -0.88
C GLN A 86 -10.48 -0.01 -1.02
N LEU A 87 -11.18 0.13 0.10
CA LEU A 87 -12.60 0.47 0.13
C LEU A 87 -12.85 1.97 -0.14
N PRO A 88 -13.87 2.33 -0.93
CA PRO A 88 -14.23 3.72 -1.15
C PRO A 88 -14.86 4.35 0.09
N ALA A 89 -14.99 5.68 0.10
CA ALA A 89 -15.60 6.42 1.20
C ALA A 89 -17.10 6.15 1.39
N SER A 90 -17.77 5.49 0.42
CA SER A 90 -19.15 5.04 0.53
C SER A 90 -19.33 3.78 1.39
N VAL A 91 -18.26 3.01 1.64
CA VAL A 91 -18.32 1.82 2.50
C VAL A 91 -18.11 2.26 3.95
N GLY A 92 -19.22 2.49 4.65
CA GLY A 92 -19.24 2.88 6.06
C GLY A 92 -19.55 1.74 7.03
N PRO A 93 -19.75 2.06 8.33
CA PRO A 93 -20.01 1.07 9.38
C PRO A 93 -21.19 0.12 9.12
N SER A 94 -22.24 0.59 8.44
CA SER A 94 -23.41 -0.22 8.08
C SER A 94 -23.08 -1.43 7.19
N ARG A 95 -21.98 -1.36 6.43
CA ARG A 95 -21.52 -2.40 5.51
C ARG A 95 -20.44 -3.31 6.10
N LEU A 96 -20.16 -3.21 7.41
CA LEU A 96 -19.16 -4.08 8.06
C LEU A 96 -19.49 -5.58 7.96
N GLY A 97 -20.78 -5.94 7.89
CA GLY A 97 -21.21 -7.32 7.68
C GLY A 97 -20.72 -7.89 6.33
N GLU A 98 -20.80 -7.09 5.26
CA GLU A 98 -20.30 -7.48 3.94
C GLU A 98 -18.77 -7.63 3.94
N LEU A 99 -18.06 -6.71 4.60
CA LEU A 99 -16.61 -6.80 4.75
C LEU A 99 -16.20 -8.05 5.54
N ALA A 100 -16.93 -8.38 6.61
CA ALA A 100 -16.68 -9.59 7.37
C ALA A 100 -16.87 -10.84 6.51
N ALA A 101 -17.97 -10.92 5.75
CA ALA A 101 -18.22 -12.01 4.83
C ALA A 101 -17.15 -12.12 3.73
N PHE A 102 -16.66 -10.99 3.21
CA PHE A 102 -15.56 -10.98 2.24
C PHE A 102 -14.27 -11.55 2.85
N ILE A 103 -13.90 -11.08 4.05
CA ILE A 103 -12.71 -11.56 4.75
C ILE A 103 -12.81 -13.07 5.03
N ASP A 104 -13.95 -13.53 5.55
CA ASP A 104 -14.16 -14.93 5.91
C ASP A 104 -14.22 -15.84 4.68
N GLY A 105 -14.67 -15.32 3.53
CA GLY A 105 -14.74 -16.03 2.26
C GLY A 105 -13.46 -16.04 1.43
N PHE A 106 -12.42 -15.28 1.81
CA PHE A 106 -11.21 -15.13 1.00
C PHE A 106 -9.97 -15.75 1.68
N ALA A 107 -9.54 -16.91 1.17
CA ALA A 107 -8.48 -17.73 1.76
C ALA A 107 -7.06 -17.28 1.37
N ALA A 108 -6.72 -16.01 1.62
CA ALA A 108 -5.36 -15.47 1.52
C ALA A 108 -5.17 -14.25 2.42
N LYS A 109 -3.92 -13.86 2.66
CA LYS A 109 -3.61 -12.67 3.48
C LYS A 109 -4.22 -11.43 2.84
N LEU A 110 -4.97 -10.67 3.65
CA LEU A 110 -5.61 -9.41 3.27
C LEU A 110 -5.07 -8.24 4.06
N ALA A 111 -5.06 -7.07 3.43
CA ALA A 111 -4.92 -5.78 4.09
C ALA A 111 -6.01 -4.82 3.60
N ILE A 112 -6.64 -4.13 4.54
CA ILE A 112 -7.82 -3.30 4.28
C ILE A 112 -7.43 -1.82 4.41
N GLU A 113 -7.64 -1.03 3.36
CA GLU A 113 -7.60 0.43 3.42
C GLU A 113 -9.06 0.94 3.44
N VAL A 114 -9.45 1.61 4.53
CA VAL A 114 -10.77 2.25 4.64
C VAL A 114 -10.68 3.75 4.41
N ARG A 115 -11.72 4.34 3.81
CA ARG A 115 -11.76 5.78 3.48
C ARG A 115 -12.98 6.51 4.04
N HIS A 116 -13.89 5.82 4.71
CA HIS A 116 -15.07 6.43 5.30
C HIS A 116 -14.73 7.16 6.62
N PRO A 117 -15.09 8.44 6.81
CA PRO A 117 -14.74 9.22 8.00
C PRO A 117 -15.14 8.60 9.35
N ALA A 118 -16.30 7.93 9.42
CA ALA A 118 -16.78 7.23 10.62
C ALA A 118 -15.86 6.08 11.12
N PHE A 119 -14.81 5.72 10.38
CA PHE A 119 -13.77 4.80 10.84
C PHE A 119 -12.57 5.50 11.48
N PHE A 120 -12.66 6.82 11.68
CA PHE A 120 -11.57 7.67 12.18
C PHE A 120 -12.02 8.69 13.24
N ASP A 121 -13.24 8.57 13.75
CA ASP A 121 -13.83 9.48 14.74
C ASP A 121 -13.78 8.94 16.18
N LYS A 122 -13.13 7.79 16.40
CA LYS A 122 -13.09 7.04 17.68
C LYS A 122 -14.47 6.55 18.17
N GLY A 123 -15.50 6.61 17.34
CA GLY A 123 -16.86 6.13 17.60
C GLY A 123 -17.02 4.62 17.49
N ASP A 124 -18.26 4.14 17.56
CA ASP A 124 -18.57 2.70 17.48
C ASP A 124 -18.17 2.08 16.14
N GLY A 125 -18.31 2.81 15.03
CA GLY A 125 -17.90 2.33 13.71
C GLY A 125 -16.42 1.99 13.64
N GLU A 126 -15.56 2.90 14.12
CA GLU A 126 -14.13 2.65 14.22
C GLU A 126 -13.79 1.48 15.15
N ARG A 127 -14.43 1.41 16.33
CA ARG A 127 -14.22 0.31 17.28
C ARG A 127 -14.61 -1.04 16.70
N ALA A 128 -15.74 -1.11 16.00
CA ALA A 128 -16.25 -2.31 15.35
C ALA A 128 -15.31 -2.76 14.22
N LEU A 129 -14.86 -1.84 13.36
CA LEU A 129 -13.87 -2.15 12.33
C LEU A 129 -12.57 -2.71 12.94
N ASN A 130 -12.01 -2.01 13.93
CA ASN A 130 -10.74 -2.43 14.54
C ASN A 130 -10.85 -3.80 15.21
N ARG A 131 -12.00 -4.11 15.83
CA ARG A 131 -12.27 -5.44 16.39
C ARG A 131 -12.36 -6.48 15.28
N LEU A 132 -13.17 -6.24 14.25
CA LEU A 132 -13.34 -7.14 13.10
C LEU A 132 -11.99 -7.55 12.50
N LEU A 133 -11.12 -6.56 12.23
CA LEU A 133 -9.83 -6.79 11.60
C LEU A 133 -8.84 -7.49 12.55
N ARG A 134 -8.71 -7.01 13.79
CA ARG A 134 -7.78 -7.58 14.78
C ARG A 134 -8.12 -9.02 15.13
N ASP A 135 -9.40 -9.33 15.35
CA ASP A 135 -9.83 -10.67 15.76
C ASP A 135 -9.57 -11.72 14.64
N ARG A 136 -9.39 -11.26 13.40
CA ARG A 136 -9.07 -12.09 12.22
C ARG A 136 -7.61 -11.94 11.75
N SER A 137 -6.78 -11.21 12.49
CA SER A 137 -5.39 -10.89 12.11
C SER A 137 -5.25 -10.24 10.72
N ILE A 138 -6.26 -9.44 10.32
CA ILE A 138 -6.27 -8.72 9.05
C ILE A 138 -5.69 -7.34 9.25
N GLU A 139 -4.75 -6.95 8.39
CA GLU A 139 -4.08 -5.67 8.56
C GLU A 139 -4.98 -4.49 8.18
N ARG A 140 -4.89 -3.40 8.96
CA ARG A 140 -5.48 -2.11 8.60
C ARG A 140 -4.37 -1.23 8.03
N ILE A 141 -4.50 -0.87 6.76
CA ILE A 141 -3.49 -0.07 6.08
C ILE A 141 -3.50 1.34 6.65
N CYS A 142 -2.33 1.77 7.11
CA CYS A 142 -2.11 3.08 7.66
C CYS A 142 -1.85 4.08 6.53
N LEU A 143 -2.89 4.77 6.06
CA LEU A 143 -2.73 5.86 5.11
C LEU A 143 -2.36 7.16 5.82
N ASP A 144 -1.26 7.80 5.40
CA ASP A 144 -0.90 9.15 5.82
C ASP A 144 -0.78 10.07 4.61
N THR A 145 -1.61 11.10 4.58
CA THR A 145 -1.65 12.14 3.54
C THR A 145 -1.32 13.53 4.09
N ARG A 146 -0.88 13.63 5.35
CA ARG A 146 -0.64 14.93 6.01
C ARG A 146 0.40 15.77 5.26
N ALA A 147 1.48 15.15 4.79
CA ALA A 147 2.52 15.81 4.00
C ALA A 147 2.02 16.29 2.62
N LEU A 148 1.22 15.47 1.93
CA LEU A 148 0.54 15.88 0.69
C LEU A 148 -0.32 17.14 0.90
N PHE A 149 -1.11 17.16 1.97
CA PHE A 149 -2.04 18.26 2.27
C PHE A 149 -1.39 19.46 2.97
N SER A 150 -0.11 19.38 3.37
CA SER A 150 0.64 20.55 3.86
C SER A 150 1.14 21.44 2.73
N CYS A 151 1.23 20.92 1.49
CA CYS A 151 1.61 21.70 0.33
C CYS A 151 0.46 22.58 -0.15
N GLN A 152 0.70 23.90 -0.24
CA GLN A 152 -0.28 24.89 -0.72
C GLN A 152 -0.06 25.33 -2.17
N SER A 153 0.85 24.66 -2.90
CA SER A 153 1.09 24.95 -4.32
C SER A 153 -0.17 24.71 -5.16
N ARG A 154 -0.28 25.40 -6.30
CA ARG A 154 -1.34 25.22 -7.28
C ARG A 154 -0.91 24.38 -8.49
N ASP A 155 0.20 23.67 -8.35
CA ASP A 155 0.67 22.75 -9.38
C ASP A 155 -0.41 21.71 -9.74
N PRO A 156 -0.70 21.45 -11.04
CA PRO A 156 -1.75 20.53 -11.44
C PRO A 156 -1.59 19.10 -10.92
N ALA A 157 -0.36 18.57 -10.83
CA ALA A 157 -0.13 17.22 -10.34
C ALA A 157 -0.43 17.12 -8.84
N LEU A 158 -0.07 18.16 -8.07
CA LEU A 158 -0.43 18.26 -6.66
C LEU A 158 -1.94 18.33 -6.44
N LEU A 159 -2.63 19.22 -7.16
CA LEU A 159 -4.09 19.37 -7.06
C LEU A 159 -4.81 18.08 -7.44
N HIS A 160 -4.34 17.41 -8.50
CA HIS A 160 -4.85 16.11 -8.90
C HIS A 160 -4.67 15.08 -7.78
N ALA A 161 -3.47 14.95 -7.21
CA ALA A 161 -3.20 14.03 -6.11
C ALA A 161 -4.07 14.32 -4.89
N GLN A 162 -4.21 15.59 -4.49
CA GLN A 162 -5.05 16.02 -3.38
C GLN A 162 -6.54 15.70 -3.62
N SER A 163 -7.04 15.85 -4.84
CA SER A 163 -8.45 15.52 -5.19
C SER A 163 -8.77 14.01 -5.08
N LYS A 164 -7.76 13.14 -5.23
CA LYS A 164 -7.94 11.68 -5.24
C LYS A 164 -7.68 11.02 -3.89
N LYS A 165 -7.09 11.74 -2.93
CA LYS A 165 -6.66 11.20 -1.63
C LYS A 165 -7.55 11.77 -0.52
N PRO A 166 -8.01 10.92 0.42
CA PRO A 166 -8.79 11.42 1.54
C PRO A 166 -7.91 12.15 2.55
N ARG A 167 -8.46 13.14 3.23
CA ARG A 167 -7.83 13.83 4.36
C ARG A 167 -8.38 13.26 5.67
N LEU A 168 -7.79 12.16 6.13
CA LEU A 168 -8.26 11.40 7.29
C LEU A 168 -7.20 11.36 8.39
N PRO A 169 -7.60 11.25 9.67
CA PRO A 169 -6.67 11.01 10.77
C PRO A 169 -5.81 9.76 10.57
N VAL A 170 -4.56 9.82 10.99
CA VAL A 170 -3.65 8.66 10.98
C VAL A 170 -4.02 7.66 12.09
N ARG A 171 -3.85 6.36 11.80
CA ARG A 171 -4.04 5.25 12.73
C ARG A 171 -2.86 4.28 12.67
N PRO A 172 -1.81 4.44 13.49
CA PRO A 172 -0.61 3.62 13.44
C PRO A 172 -0.81 2.29 14.17
N VAL A 173 -1.62 1.41 13.58
CA VAL A 173 -1.98 0.10 14.15
C VAL A 173 -1.16 -1.01 13.50
N ALA A 174 -1.09 -2.16 14.20
CA ALA A 174 -0.55 -3.39 13.65
C ALA A 174 -1.47 -4.52 14.10
N PHE A 175 -2.36 -4.96 13.22
CA PHE A 175 -3.32 -6.04 13.50
C PHE A 175 -2.82 -7.40 13.02
N SER A 176 -1.76 -7.42 12.21
CA SER A 176 -1.07 -8.61 11.74
C SER A 176 0.43 -8.57 12.10
N ASP A 177 1.18 -9.57 11.64
CA ASP A 177 2.64 -9.59 11.72
C ASP A 177 3.33 -8.77 10.62
N SER A 178 2.56 -8.22 9.68
CA SER A 178 3.07 -7.40 8.58
C SER A 178 2.31 -6.08 8.48
N PRO A 179 2.47 -5.16 9.46
CA PRO A 179 1.78 -3.87 9.45
C PRO A 179 2.13 -3.04 8.21
N GLN A 180 1.17 -2.27 7.70
CA GLN A 180 1.35 -1.53 6.46
C GLN A 180 1.23 -0.03 6.64
N LEU A 181 2.21 0.69 6.10
CA LEU A 181 2.22 2.13 5.96
C LEU A 181 2.12 2.50 4.49
N ARG A 182 1.15 3.33 4.14
CA ARG A 182 1.07 4.03 2.86
C ARG A 182 1.21 5.53 3.12
N PHE A 183 2.37 6.09 2.81
CA PHE A 183 2.68 7.50 3.01
C PHE A 183 2.63 8.24 1.69
N VAL A 184 1.78 9.27 1.59
CA VAL A 184 1.70 10.16 0.43
C VAL A 184 2.32 11.50 0.79
N GLY A 185 3.52 11.69 0.27
CA GLY A 185 4.42 12.76 0.63
C GLY A 185 4.15 14.11 -0.06
N HIS A 186 4.87 15.10 0.44
CA HIS A 186 5.09 16.41 -0.14
C HIS A 186 6.06 16.30 -1.35
N PRO A 187 5.92 17.12 -2.41
CA PRO A 187 6.79 17.09 -3.58
C PRO A 187 8.27 17.44 -3.29
N GLN A 188 8.51 18.29 -2.29
CA GLN A 188 9.83 18.55 -1.72
C GLN A 188 10.21 17.45 -0.72
N LEU A 189 11.30 16.71 -0.96
CA LEU A 189 11.70 15.56 -0.12
C LEU A 189 11.89 15.93 1.35
N GLU A 190 12.62 16.99 1.63
CA GLU A 190 12.99 17.41 3.00
C GLU A 190 11.75 17.85 3.81
N ALA A 191 10.73 18.38 3.13
CA ALA A 191 9.47 18.75 3.78
C ALA A 191 8.69 17.52 4.31
N ASN A 192 9.08 16.30 3.92
CA ASN A 192 8.48 15.08 4.44
C ASN A 192 9.01 14.68 5.82
N ASP A 193 10.20 15.15 6.24
CA ASP A 193 10.89 14.63 7.42
C ASP A 193 10.06 14.78 8.70
N ALA A 194 9.43 15.94 8.89
CA ALA A 194 8.57 16.20 10.04
C ALA A 194 7.37 15.24 10.11
N PHE A 195 6.88 14.76 8.96
CA PHE A 195 5.77 13.82 8.88
C PHE A 195 6.24 12.36 8.91
N MET A 196 7.45 12.06 8.43
CA MET A 196 8.06 10.73 8.47
C MET A 196 8.59 10.39 9.86
N THR A 197 9.09 11.36 10.64
CA THR A 197 9.70 11.11 11.96
C THR A 197 8.85 10.20 12.87
N PRO A 198 7.55 10.48 13.11
CA PRO A 198 6.73 9.60 13.94
C PRO A 198 6.55 8.19 13.35
N TRP A 199 6.59 8.07 12.01
CA TRP A 199 6.52 6.78 11.33
C TRP A 199 7.82 6.00 11.42
N LEU A 200 8.97 6.66 11.35
CA LEU A 200 10.26 6.02 11.50
C LEU A 200 10.38 5.36 12.88
N ASP A 201 10.01 6.08 13.94
CA ASP A 201 10.00 5.55 15.31
C ASP A 201 9.01 4.40 15.44
N LYS A 202 7.83 4.52 14.81
CA LYS A 202 6.79 3.50 14.84
C LYS A 202 7.20 2.22 14.10
N VAL A 203 7.78 2.36 12.91
CA VAL A 203 8.27 1.24 12.09
C VAL A 203 9.44 0.56 12.78
N ALA A 204 10.36 1.32 13.39
CA ALA A 204 11.41 0.75 14.22
C ALA A 204 10.83 -0.10 15.37
N THR A 205 9.87 0.44 16.11
CA THR A 205 9.16 -0.29 17.18
C THR A 205 8.52 -1.58 16.67
N TRP A 206 7.92 -1.58 15.47
CA TRP A 206 7.35 -2.78 14.88
C TRP A 206 8.40 -3.84 14.55
N ILE A 207 9.53 -3.43 13.97
CA ILE A 207 10.64 -4.32 13.60
C ILE A 207 11.25 -4.93 14.87
N GLU A 208 11.50 -4.13 15.91
CA GLU A 208 12.02 -4.61 17.20
C GLU A 208 11.06 -5.58 17.90
N ALA A 209 9.74 -5.41 17.69
CA ALA A 209 8.73 -6.35 18.15
C ALA A 209 8.62 -7.63 17.28
N GLY A 210 9.54 -7.85 16.34
CA GLY A 210 9.59 -9.04 15.48
C GLY A 210 8.59 -9.02 14.31
N LYS A 211 7.99 -7.87 13.99
CA LYS A 211 7.07 -7.72 12.85
C LYS A 211 7.84 -7.39 11.57
N ALA A 212 7.20 -7.65 10.43
CA ALA A 212 7.73 -7.37 9.09
C ALA A 212 6.88 -6.29 8.39
N PRO A 213 7.05 -5.00 8.74
CA PRO A 213 6.26 -3.93 8.15
C PRO A 213 6.50 -3.78 6.65
N HIS A 214 5.44 -3.48 5.89
CA HIS A 214 5.55 -3.02 4.50
C HIS A 214 5.31 -1.51 4.44
N VAL A 215 6.23 -0.77 3.84
CA VAL A 215 6.16 0.70 3.75
C VAL A 215 6.15 1.13 2.28
N TYR A 216 5.07 1.79 1.88
CA TYR A 216 4.83 2.28 0.52
C TYR A 216 4.87 3.81 0.52
N LEU A 217 5.81 4.38 -0.23
CA LEU A 217 6.04 5.83 -0.31
C LEU A 217 5.57 6.34 -1.67
N HIS A 218 4.83 7.44 -1.66
CA HIS A 218 4.34 8.13 -2.85
C HIS A 218 4.69 9.61 -2.81
N THR A 219 4.84 10.22 -3.99
CA THR A 219 4.81 11.68 -4.18
C THR A 219 3.61 12.03 -5.07
N PRO A 220 3.18 13.30 -5.18
CA PRO A 220 1.99 13.66 -5.94
C PRO A 220 1.99 13.14 -7.39
N ASP A 221 3.14 13.17 -8.05
CA ASP A 221 3.41 12.66 -9.40
C ASP A 221 4.14 11.31 -9.41
N ASN A 222 4.48 10.77 -8.23
CA ASN A 222 5.32 9.60 -8.00
C ASN A 222 6.74 9.63 -8.61
N HIS A 223 7.21 10.73 -9.21
CA HIS A 223 8.54 10.77 -9.82
C HIS A 223 9.66 10.66 -8.79
N ARG A 224 9.48 11.28 -7.62
CA ARG A 224 10.47 11.27 -6.52
C ARG A 224 10.18 10.22 -5.45
N ALA A 225 9.27 9.29 -5.73
CA ALA A 225 8.90 8.23 -4.78
C ALA A 225 10.10 7.31 -4.43
N PRO A 226 10.97 6.89 -5.38
CA PRO A 226 12.17 6.12 -5.06
C PRO A 226 13.11 6.86 -4.11
N GLU A 227 13.38 8.16 -4.35
CA GLU A 227 14.24 8.97 -3.50
C GLU A 227 13.63 9.18 -2.12
N LEU A 228 12.30 9.33 -2.03
CA LEU A 228 11.60 9.38 -0.75
C LEU A 228 11.71 8.06 0.02
N ALA A 229 11.61 6.92 -0.67
CA ALA A 229 11.80 5.59 -0.07
C ALA A 229 13.23 5.39 0.44
N MET A 230 14.24 5.81 -0.33
CA MET A 230 15.64 5.78 0.13
C MET A 230 15.87 6.71 1.33
N ARG A 231 15.30 7.92 1.31
CA ARG A 231 15.38 8.85 2.43
C ARG A 231 14.75 8.28 3.69
N PHE A 232 13.56 7.67 3.56
CA PHE A 232 12.89 6.98 4.66
C PHE A 232 13.77 5.85 5.21
N HIS A 233 14.34 5.01 4.33
CA HIS A 233 15.22 3.92 4.74
C HIS A 233 16.48 4.41 5.46
N ALA A 234 17.14 5.45 4.94
CA ALA A 234 18.34 6.02 5.56
C ALA A 234 18.07 6.51 6.98
N GLN A 235 16.97 7.26 7.18
CA GLN A 235 16.58 7.71 8.51
C GLN A 235 16.11 6.55 9.41
N LEU A 236 15.52 5.50 8.83
CA LEU A 236 15.13 4.32 9.61
C LEU A 236 16.37 3.55 10.10
N SER A 237 17.42 3.43 9.29
CA SER A 237 18.69 2.81 9.66
C SER A 237 19.39 3.52 10.83
N GLU A 238 19.19 4.84 11.01
CA GLU A 238 19.67 5.56 12.19
C GLU A 238 19.02 5.07 13.50
N ARG A 239 17.77 4.60 13.42
CA ARG A 239 17.02 4.02 14.56
C ARG A 239 17.26 2.52 14.70
N LEU A 240 17.66 1.85 13.62
CA LEU A 240 17.92 0.42 13.55
C LEU A 240 19.31 0.15 12.94
N PRO A 241 20.41 0.24 13.74
CA PRO A 241 21.77 0.05 13.23
C PRO A 241 22.05 -1.32 12.57
N GLY A 242 21.19 -2.32 12.79
CA GLY A 242 21.27 -3.64 12.15
C GLY A 242 20.43 -3.80 10.87
N LEU A 243 19.73 -2.75 10.43
CA LEU A 243 18.91 -2.81 9.21
C LEU A 243 19.83 -2.88 7.98
N PRO A 244 19.72 -3.91 7.13
CA PRO A 244 20.55 -4.02 5.93
C PRO A 244 20.41 -2.78 5.03
N PRO A 245 21.51 -2.25 4.47
CA PRO A 245 21.43 -1.09 3.59
C PRO A 245 20.69 -1.45 2.30
N LEU A 246 19.89 -0.51 1.77
CA LEU A 246 19.42 -0.61 0.39
C LEU A 246 20.59 -0.37 -0.56
N PRO A 247 20.66 -1.08 -1.70
CA PRO A 247 21.59 -0.76 -2.77
C PRO A 247 21.44 0.70 -3.22
N SER A 248 22.53 1.32 -3.66
CA SER A 248 22.49 2.69 -4.15
C SER A 248 21.65 2.77 -5.44
N PHE A 249 20.71 3.72 -5.45
CA PHE A 249 19.97 4.09 -6.65
C PHE A 249 20.76 5.16 -7.39
N GLN A 250 21.08 4.92 -8.66
CA GLN A 250 21.38 6.00 -9.58
C GLN A 250 20.12 6.27 -10.41
N PRO A 251 19.47 7.44 -10.28
CA PRO A 251 18.32 7.76 -11.11
C PRO A 251 18.77 7.78 -12.57
N ALA A 252 18.36 6.78 -13.35
CA ALA A 252 18.34 6.90 -14.79
C ALA A 252 17.34 8.02 -15.16
N PRO A 253 17.58 8.81 -16.22
CA PRO A 253 16.64 9.83 -16.62
C PRO A 253 15.30 9.18 -16.99
N GLN A 254 14.25 9.58 -16.26
CA GLN A 254 12.82 9.38 -16.52
C GLN A 254 12.29 7.94 -16.39
N LEU A 255 11.22 7.77 -15.59
CA LEU A 255 9.92 7.25 -16.06
C LEU A 255 8.88 7.17 -14.93
N SER A 256 7.69 7.67 -15.27
CA SER A 256 6.43 7.52 -14.56
C SER A 256 6.12 6.04 -14.24
N LEU A 257 5.65 5.80 -13.03
CA LEU A 257 5.19 4.50 -12.54
C LEU A 257 3.93 4.07 -13.29
N LEU A 258 4.09 3.16 -14.25
CA LEU A 258 3.04 2.30 -14.81
C LEU A 258 1.78 3.07 -15.27
N ALA A 259 1.95 3.95 -16.27
CA ALA A 259 0.87 4.38 -17.13
C ALA A 259 1.00 3.65 -18.47
N ASP A 260 0.10 2.70 -18.71
CA ASP A 260 -0.61 2.63 -19.99
C ASP A 260 -2.02 3.14 -19.70
#